data_AF-A0AAU3I2V1-F1
#
_entry.id   AF-A0AAU3I2V1-F1
#
_cell.length_a   1.000
_cell.length_b   1.000
_cell.length_c   1.000
_cell.angle_alpha   90.00
_cell.angle_beta   90.00
_cell.angle_gamma   90.00
#
_symmetry.space_group_name_H-M   'P 1'
#
loop_
_entity.id
_entity.type
_entity.pdbx_description
1 polymer ?
#
loop_
_entity_poly.entity_id
_entity_poly.type
_entity_poly.pdbx_seq_one_letter_code
_entity_poly.pdbx_strand_id
1 'polypeptide(L)'
;MSDAVEAEDAVKNRCLRAARMLAPCVSYFVERVSFGAMDDGDCVDVFLREGPHKPDVVISLTDLHHVETGDPIAVQGSFIDEISVEYLPRLPHPWPDDAIGLIDRSSDLPELVRLRIAGPSEVDVVASCLTVYTAMSDDEASLPLRG
;
A
#
# COMPACT_ATOMS: atom_id res chain seq x y z
N MET A 1 7.01 -0.89 29.35
CA MET A 1 6.98 -2.22 28.70
C MET A 1 5.63 -2.51 28.05
N SER A 2 4.52 -1.95 28.53
CA SER A 2 3.18 -2.09 27.92
C SER A 2 3.04 -1.35 26.57
N ASP A 3 3.53 -0.11 26.49
CA ASP A 3 3.36 0.74 25.29
C ASP A 3 3.99 0.17 24.01
N ALA A 4 5.10 -0.56 24.12
CA ALA A 4 5.79 -1.14 22.97
C ALA A 4 5.04 -2.35 22.39
N VAL A 5 4.42 -3.16 23.25
CA VAL A 5 3.60 -4.31 22.85
C VAL A 5 2.27 -3.83 22.25
N GLU A 6 1.68 -2.77 22.82
CA GLU A 6 0.48 -2.14 22.26
C GLU A 6 0.76 -1.49 20.89
N ALA A 7 1.94 -0.88 20.71
CA ALA A 7 2.37 -0.34 19.43
C ALA A 7 2.63 -1.43 18.38
N GLU A 8 3.23 -2.55 18.79
CA GLU A 8 3.46 -3.72 17.93
C GLU A 8 2.14 -4.32 17.42
N ASP A 9 1.19 -4.52 18.34
CA ASP A 9 -0.15 -4.97 17.99
C ASP A 9 -0.86 -3.95 17.09
N ALA A 10 -0.59 -2.65 17.22
CA ALA A 10 -1.20 -1.63 16.38
C ALA A 10 -0.75 -1.73 14.91
N VAL A 11 0.56 -1.87 14.62
CA VAL A 11 1.06 -1.99 13.23
C VAL A 11 0.53 -3.27 12.59
N LYS A 12 0.63 -4.39 13.31
CA LYS A 12 0.13 -5.68 12.84
C LYS A 12 -1.38 -5.66 12.56
N ASN A 13 -2.17 -5.06 13.46
CA ASN A 13 -3.62 -4.90 13.26
C ASN A 13 -3.94 -3.98 12.07
N ARG A 14 -3.15 -2.91 11.86
CA ARG A 14 -3.29 -2.06 10.66
C ARG A 14 -3.03 -2.86 9.38
N CYS A 15 -1.96 -3.65 9.33
CA CYS A 15 -1.66 -4.51 8.18
C CYS A 15 -2.80 -5.49 7.89
N LEU A 16 -3.31 -6.17 8.93
CA LEU A 16 -4.43 -7.10 8.80
C LEU A 16 -5.71 -6.43 8.30
N ARG A 17 -6.01 -5.22 8.80
CA ARG A 17 -7.18 -4.45 8.34
C ARG A 17 -7.02 -4.01 6.90
N ALA A 18 -5.85 -3.51 6.52
CA ALA A 18 -5.55 -3.10 5.16
C ALA A 18 -5.64 -4.29 4.19
N ALA A 19 -5.05 -5.44 4.53
CA ALA A 19 -5.17 -6.67 3.75
C ALA A 19 -6.63 -7.06 3.49
N ARG A 20 -7.49 -6.97 4.52
CA ARG A 20 -8.94 -7.24 4.37
C ARG A 20 -9.66 -6.22 3.49
N MET A 21 -9.27 -4.95 3.56
CA MET A 21 -9.83 -3.89 2.73
C MET A 21 -9.39 -4.02 1.26
N LEU A 22 -8.19 -4.53 1.02
CA LEU A 22 -7.60 -4.65 -0.31
C LEU A 22 -7.87 -6.00 -0.97
N ALA A 23 -8.23 -7.05 -0.24
CA ALA A 23 -8.57 -8.35 -0.81
C ALA A 23 -9.65 -8.30 -1.93
N PRO A 24 -10.71 -7.45 -1.85
CA PRO A 24 -11.67 -7.30 -2.94
C PRO A 24 -11.14 -6.49 -4.13
N CYS A 25 -9.97 -5.86 -4.01
CA CYS A 25 -9.36 -5.06 -5.08
C CYS A 25 -8.62 -5.92 -6.11
N VAL A 26 -8.54 -7.24 -5.90
CA VAL A 26 -8.22 -8.17 -7.00
C VAL A 26 -9.23 -7.91 -8.11
N SER A 27 -8.75 -7.75 -9.34
CA SER A 27 -9.48 -7.29 -10.53
C SER A 27 -9.66 -5.78 -10.75
N TYR A 28 -9.14 -4.94 -9.85
CA TYR A 28 -9.02 -3.50 -10.11
C TYR A 28 -7.85 -3.25 -11.06
N PHE A 29 -7.77 -2.02 -11.55
CA PHE A 29 -6.64 -1.50 -12.29
C PHE A 29 -5.91 -0.47 -11.43
N VAL A 30 -4.58 -0.41 -11.56
CA VAL A 30 -3.79 0.69 -11.02
C VAL A 30 -4.02 1.91 -11.90
N GLU A 31 -4.80 2.89 -11.43
CA GLU A 31 -5.05 4.12 -12.18
C GLU A 31 -3.80 5.01 -12.24
N ARG A 32 -3.05 5.08 -11.14
CA ARG A 32 -1.88 5.94 -10.99
C ARG A 32 -1.04 5.50 -9.80
N VAL A 33 0.28 5.65 -9.91
CA VAL A 33 1.20 5.67 -8.76
C VAL A 33 1.80 7.07 -8.68
N SER A 34 1.71 7.70 -7.52
CA SER A 34 2.20 9.05 -7.26
C SER A 34 3.30 9.00 -6.21
N PHE A 35 4.40 9.68 -6.49
CA PHE A 35 5.52 9.83 -5.58
C PHE A 35 5.54 11.26 -5.06
N GLY A 36 5.59 11.42 -3.75
CA GLY A 36 5.66 12.72 -3.08
C GLY A 36 6.80 12.75 -2.07
N ALA A 37 7.29 13.96 -1.80
CA ALA A 37 8.13 14.24 -0.65
C ALA A 37 7.34 15.17 0.27
N MET A 38 7.12 14.77 1.52
CA MET A 38 6.58 15.59 2.58
C MET A 38 7.72 16.11 3.45
N ASP A 39 7.48 17.16 4.23
CA ASP A 39 8.47 17.70 5.18
C ASP A 39 8.94 16.63 6.20
N ASP A 40 8.10 15.63 6.48
CA ASP A 40 8.35 14.56 7.45
C ASP A 40 8.77 13.21 6.81
N GLY A 41 8.85 13.10 5.48
CA GLY A 41 9.26 11.87 4.80
C GLY A 41 8.73 11.69 3.38
N ASP A 42 9.30 10.74 2.65
CA ASP A 42 8.81 10.37 1.32
C ASP A 42 7.49 9.59 1.42
N CYS A 43 6.64 9.72 0.41
CA CYS A 43 5.36 9.01 0.32
C CYS A 43 5.08 8.46 -1.07
N VAL A 44 4.37 7.34 -1.12
CA VAL A 44 3.83 6.73 -2.34
C VAL A 44 2.33 6.55 -2.17
N ASP A 45 1.57 7.09 -3.10
CA ASP A 45 0.13 6.88 -3.20
C ASP A 45 -0.18 6.04 -4.44
N VAL A 46 -0.84 4.90 -4.22
CA VAL A 46 -1.34 4.02 -5.28
C VAL A 46 -2.85 4.17 -5.38
N PHE A 47 -3.33 4.55 -6.57
CA PHE A 47 -4.74 4.76 -6.87
C PHE A 47 -5.25 3.55 -7.64
N LEU A 48 -6.30 2.91 -7.12
CA LEU A 48 -6.93 1.74 -7.72
C LEU A 48 -8.35 2.08 -8.16
N ARG A 49 -8.72 1.62 -9.35
CA ARG A 49 -10.06 1.80 -9.92
C ARG A 49 -10.54 0.53 -10.62
N GLU A 50 -11.78 0.13 -10.38
CA GLU A 50 -12.45 -0.94 -11.14
C GLU A 50 -13.33 -0.39 -12.28
N GLY A 51 -13.87 0.81 -12.11
CA GLY A 51 -14.73 1.48 -13.08
C GLY A 51 -15.59 2.58 -12.45
N PRO A 52 -16.41 3.29 -13.25
CA PRO A 52 -17.12 4.51 -12.83
C PRO A 52 -18.15 4.28 -11.71
N HIS A 53 -18.64 3.05 -11.56
CA HIS A 53 -19.71 2.70 -10.61
C HIS A 53 -19.20 2.16 -9.26
N LYS A 54 -17.88 2.13 -9.06
CA LYS A 54 -17.28 1.71 -7.80
C LYS A 54 -16.40 2.83 -7.25
N PRO A 55 -16.30 2.95 -5.91
CA PRO A 55 -15.40 3.92 -5.31
C PRO A 55 -13.96 3.58 -5.67
N ASP A 56 -13.15 4.63 -5.84
CA ASP A 56 -11.72 4.47 -6.00
C ASP A 56 -11.10 4.11 -4.65
N VAL A 57 -10.04 3.32 -4.68
CA VAL A 57 -9.29 2.95 -3.48
C VAL A 57 -7.92 3.60 -3.56
N VAL A 58 -7.55 4.34 -2.52
CA VAL A 58 -6.22 4.93 -2.42
C VAL A 58 -5.46 4.24 -1.30
N ILE A 59 -4.25 3.82 -1.63
CA ILE A 59 -3.30 3.23 -0.70
C ILE A 59 -2.14 4.21 -0.54
N SER A 60 -2.01 4.78 0.65
CA SER A 60 -0.96 5.73 0.97
C SER A 60 0.08 5.09 1.88
N LEU A 61 1.33 5.10 1.44
CA LEU A 61 2.50 4.63 2.17
C LEU A 61 3.41 5.81 2.48
N THR A 62 3.84 5.92 3.74
CA THR A 62 4.67 7.03 4.24
C THR A 62 5.86 6.50 5.03
N ASP A 63 6.93 7.28 5.07
CA ASP A 63 8.23 6.89 5.64
C ASP A 63 8.79 5.66 4.91
N LEU A 64 9.07 5.83 3.61
CA LEU A 64 9.49 4.77 2.70
C LEU A 64 10.90 4.26 3.03
N HIS A 65 11.07 2.94 2.95
CA HIS A 65 12.37 2.26 3.10
C HIS A 65 12.79 1.55 1.82
N HIS A 66 11.82 1.12 1.02
CA HIS A 66 12.04 0.48 -0.28
C HIS A 66 10.88 0.81 -1.20
N VAL A 67 11.18 1.12 -2.45
CA VAL A 67 10.18 1.22 -3.51
C VAL A 67 10.76 0.59 -4.77
N GLU A 68 10.09 -0.43 -5.24
CA GLU A 68 10.30 -1.01 -6.56
C GLU A 68 8.99 -0.91 -7.33
N THR A 69 9.04 -0.21 -8.45
CA THR A 69 7.97 -0.23 -9.45
C THR A 69 8.58 -0.73 -10.74
N GLY A 70 7.83 -1.55 -11.47
CA GLY A 70 8.17 -1.89 -12.85
C GLY A 70 8.21 -0.63 -13.76
N ASP A 71 8.06 -0.81 -15.06
CA ASP A 71 7.95 0.33 -15.98
C ASP A 71 6.80 1.26 -15.52
N PRO A 72 7.06 2.51 -15.10
CA PRO A 72 6.03 3.39 -14.55
C PRO A 72 4.88 3.67 -15.53
N ILE A 73 5.16 3.60 -16.83
CA ILE A 73 4.15 3.76 -17.89
C ILE A 73 3.29 2.50 -17.98
N ALA A 74 3.88 1.32 -17.80
CA ALA A 74 3.18 0.04 -17.86
C ALA A 74 2.34 -0.24 -16.60
N VAL A 75 2.78 0.26 -15.43
CA VAL A 75 2.03 0.21 -14.18
C VAL A 75 0.71 0.97 -14.29
N GLN A 76 0.68 2.07 -15.06
CA GLN A 76 -0.56 2.81 -15.25
C GLN A 76 -1.54 2.03 -16.13
N GLY A 77 -2.71 1.73 -15.60
CA GLY A 77 -3.73 0.91 -16.25
C GLY A 77 -3.45 -0.59 -16.16
N SER A 78 -2.46 -1.04 -15.38
CA SER A 78 -2.19 -2.47 -15.20
C SER A 78 -3.28 -3.11 -14.35
N PHE A 79 -3.75 -4.28 -14.78
CA PHE A 79 -4.67 -5.11 -14.01
C PHE A 79 -3.98 -5.72 -12.78
N ILE A 80 -4.72 -5.83 -11.68
CA ILE A 80 -4.25 -6.43 -10.43
C ILE A 80 -4.62 -7.90 -10.40
N ASP A 81 -3.63 -8.76 -10.60
CA ASP A 81 -3.75 -10.21 -10.43
C ASP A 81 -3.69 -10.60 -8.94
N GLU A 82 -2.80 -9.94 -8.18
CA GLU A 82 -2.63 -10.16 -6.75
C GLU A 82 -2.34 -8.84 -6.03
N ILE A 83 -2.89 -8.70 -4.82
CA ILE A 83 -2.58 -7.60 -3.90
C ILE A 83 -2.44 -8.16 -2.49
N SER A 84 -1.31 -7.88 -1.85
CA SER A 84 -1.02 -8.35 -0.50
C SER A 84 -0.43 -7.23 0.36
N VAL A 85 -0.72 -7.32 1.66
CA VAL A 85 -0.15 -6.46 2.70
C VAL A 85 0.43 -7.35 3.78
N GLU A 86 1.72 -7.18 4.04
CA GLU A 86 2.46 -7.99 5.00
C GLU A 86 3.04 -7.14 6.12
N TYR A 87 2.96 -7.66 7.34
CA TYR A 87 3.61 -7.09 8.51
C TYR A 87 5.05 -7.58 8.59
N LEU A 88 6.00 -6.65 8.69
CA LEU A 88 7.42 -6.93 8.78
C LEU A 88 7.93 -6.59 10.19
N PRO A 89 8.17 -7.60 11.06
CA PRO A 89 8.52 -7.35 12.45
C PRO A 89 9.95 -6.86 12.64
N ARG A 90 10.21 -6.22 13.78
CA ARG A 90 11.58 -5.89 14.22
C ARG A 90 12.41 -7.13 14.48
N LEU A 91 13.73 -6.95 14.50
CA LEU A 91 14.63 -7.97 15.05
C LEU A 91 14.26 -8.28 16.51
N PRO A 92 14.38 -9.54 16.96
CA PRO A 92 14.98 -10.68 16.26
C PRO A 92 13.98 -11.51 15.43
N HIS A 93 12.72 -11.09 15.30
CA HIS A 93 11.71 -11.89 14.60
C HIS A 93 12.02 -11.96 13.09
N PRO A 94 11.86 -13.13 12.44
CA PRO A 94 12.15 -13.27 11.02
C PRO A 94 11.12 -12.52 10.18
N TRP A 95 11.58 -12.02 9.03
CA TRP A 95 10.70 -11.59 7.94
C TRP A 95 10.27 -12.79 7.11
N PRO A 96 9.17 -12.68 6.32
CA PRO A 96 8.85 -13.70 5.32
C PRO A 96 9.99 -13.83 4.29
N ASP A 97 10.14 -15.05 3.73
CA ASP A 97 11.31 -15.42 2.92
C ASP A 97 11.52 -14.51 1.70
N ASP A 98 10.44 -14.06 1.09
CA ASP A 98 10.42 -13.20 -0.09
C ASP A 98 10.62 -11.71 0.21
N ALA A 99 10.67 -11.33 1.50
CA ALA A 99 11.06 -10.00 1.94
C ALA A 99 12.54 -9.92 2.36
N ILE A 100 13.24 -11.06 2.41
CA ILE A 100 14.66 -11.11 2.79
C ILE A 100 15.49 -10.42 1.71
N GLY A 101 16.29 -9.42 2.12
CA GLY A 101 17.21 -8.70 1.24
C GLY A 101 16.60 -7.49 0.55
N LEU A 102 15.32 -7.16 0.79
CA LEU A 102 14.72 -5.91 0.30
C LEU A 102 15.40 -4.67 0.89
N ILE A 103 15.76 -4.73 2.18
CA ILE A 103 16.51 -3.71 2.91
C ILE A 103 17.44 -4.34 3.95
N ASP A 104 18.46 -3.58 4.36
CA ASP A 104 19.35 -3.96 5.45
C ASP A 104 18.63 -3.84 6.80
N ARG A 105 18.44 -4.97 7.49
CA ARG A 105 17.78 -4.99 8.81
C ARG A 105 18.76 -4.58 9.91
N SER A 106 18.32 -3.67 10.78
CA SER A 106 19.08 -3.24 11.96
C SER A 106 18.19 -3.22 13.22
N SER A 107 18.80 -3.07 14.39
CA SER A 107 18.06 -2.91 15.66
C SER A 107 17.24 -1.63 15.73
N ASP A 108 17.61 -0.63 14.92
CA ASP A 108 17.02 0.71 14.94
C ASP A 108 15.85 0.82 13.96
N LEU A 109 15.72 -0.15 13.05
CA LEU A 109 14.61 -0.25 12.12
C LEU A 109 13.31 -0.51 12.90
N PRO A 110 12.25 0.29 12.67
CA PRO A 110 10.96 0.02 13.28
C PRO A 110 10.32 -1.21 12.65
N GLU A 111 9.10 -1.52 13.10
CA GLU A 111 8.25 -2.43 12.36
C GLU A 111 7.80 -1.75 11.08
N LEU A 112 7.70 -2.55 10.03
CA LEU A 112 7.37 -2.05 8.70
C LEU A 112 6.15 -2.80 8.16
N VAL A 113 5.65 -2.26 7.07
CA VAL A 113 4.61 -2.86 6.26
C VAL A 113 5.11 -2.95 4.83
N ARG A 114 4.85 -4.09 4.19
CA ARG A 114 5.09 -4.29 2.77
C ARG A 114 3.75 -4.34 2.05
N LEU A 115 3.60 -3.51 1.03
CA LEU A 115 2.53 -3.64 0.03
C LEU A 115 3.15 -4.26 -1.21
N ARG A 116 2.52 -5.33 -1.71
CA ARG A 116 2.86 -5.90 -3.01
C ARG A 116 1.62 -5.97 -3.88
N ILE A 117 1.73 -5.41 -5.09
CA ILE A 117 0.73 -5.51 -6.15
C ILE A 117 1.43 -6.20 -7.32
N ALA A 118 0.89 -7.34 -7.75
CA ALA A 118 1.41 -8.11 -8.87
C ALA A 118 0.38 -8.19 -10.00
N GLY A 119 0.91 -8.20 -11.21
CA GLY A 119 0.15 -8.35 -12.44
C GLY A 119 1.07 -8.22 -13.65
N PRO A 120 0.60 -7.66 -14.78
CA PRO A 120 1.47 -7.31 -15.91
C PRO A 120 2.60 -6.34 -15.55
N SER A 121 2.46 -5.63 -14.43
CA SER A 121 3.50 -4.80 -13.83
C SER A 121 3.43 -4.94 -12.32
N GLU A 122 4.57 -4.75 -11.65
CA GLU A 122 4.70 -4.96 -10.20
C GLU A 122 4.93 -3.64 -9.48
N VAL A 123 4.38 -3.55 -8.27
CA VAL A 123 4.65 -2.51 -7.28
C VAL A 123 4.96 -3.21 -5.96
N ASP A 124 6.16 -3.01 -5.43
CA ASP A 124 6.61 -3.52 -4.13
C ASP A 124 7.14 -2.35 -3.29
N VAL A 125 6.46 -2.06 -2.18
CA VAL A 125 6.76 -0.90 -1.34
C VAL A 125 6.88 -1.35 0.10
N VAL A 126 8.00 -0.99 0.74
CA VAL A 126 8.20 -1.13 2.18
C VAL A 126 8.18 0.25 2.82
N ALA A 127 7.33 0.42 3.83
CA ALA A 127 7.12 1.69 4.51
C ALA A 127 6.87 1.49 6.01
N SER A 128 6.92 2.58 6.78
CA SER A 128 6.61 2.53 8.22
C SER A 128 5.10 2.64 8.49
N CYS A 129 4.38 3.32 7.59
CA CYS A 129 2.96 3.62 7.73
C CYS A 129 2.19 3.26 6.46
N LEU A 130 1.01 2.66 6.64
CA LEU A 130 0.06 2.31 5.58
C LEU A 130 -1.33 2.79 5.95
N THR A 131 -1.95 3.53 5.05
CA THR A 131 -3.34 3.97 5.16
C THR A 131 -4.10 3.59 3.89
N VAL A 132 -5.28 3.00 4.06
CA VAL A 132 -6.18 2.64 2.96
C VAL A 132 -7.49 3.37 3.16
N TYR A 133 -7.97 4.06 2.14
CA TYR A 133 -9.26 4.73 2.15
C TYR A 133 -9.94 4.69 0.79
N THR A 134 -11.26 4.77 0.81
CA THR A 134 -12.09 4.86 -0.39
C THR A 134 -12.39 6.31 -0.70
N ALA A 135 -12.13 6.74 -1.93
CA ALA A 135 -12.59 8.02 -2.46
C ALA A 135 -13.86 7.81 -3.29
N MET A 136 -14.76 8.79 -3.30
CA MET A 136 -15.87 8.80 -4.26
C MET A 136 -15.27 8.88 -5.67
N SER A 137 -15.74 8.03 -6.58
CA SER A 137 -15.32 8.10 -7.99
C SER A 137 -15.74 9.45 -8.57
N ASP A 138 -14.77 10.20 -9.14
CA ASP A 138 -15.01 11.53 -9.75
C ASP A 138 -16.02 11.46 -10.91
N ASP A 139 -16.25 10.27 -11.49
CA ASP A 139 -17.23 10.06 -12.56
C ASP A 139 -18.68 10.19 -12.05
N GLU A 140 -18.99 9.84 -10.80
CA GLU A 140 -20.32 10.08 -10.22
C GLU A 140 -20.52 11.53 -9.80
N ALA A 141 -19.46 12.22 -9.37
CA ALA A 141 -19.51 13.65 -9.01
C ALA A 141 -19.81 14.55 -10.22
N SER A 142 -19.57 14.04 -11.43
CA SER A 142 -19.77 14.74 -12.70
C SER A 142 -21.17 14.55 -13.32
N LEU A 143 -22.06 13.78 -12.69
CA LEU A 143 -23.44 13.64 -13.16
C LEU A 143 -24.22 14.95 -12.93
N PRO A 144 -24.79 15.58 -13.97
CA PRO A 144 -25.61 16.77 -13.76
C PRO A 144 -26.83 16.40 -12.90
N LEU A 145 -27.04 17.15 -11.82
CA LEU A 145 -28.25 17.11 -11.00
C LEU A 145 -29.46 17.14 -11.93
N ARG A 146 -30.18 16.02 -12.06
CA ARG A 146 -31.46 16.00 -12.76
C ARG A 146 -32.45 16.81 -11.92
N GLY A 147 -32.77 18.01 -12.42
CA GLY A 147 -33.86 18.86 -11.92
C GLY A 147 -35.23 18.27 -12.21
#